data_AF-A0A965PQV5-F1
#
_entry.id   AF-A0A965PQV5-F1
#
_cell.length_a   1.000
_cell.length_b   1.000
_cell.length_c   1.000
_cell.angle_alpha   90.00
_cell.angle_beta   90.00
_cell.angle_gamma   90.00
#
_symmetry.space_group_name_H-M   'P 1'
#
loop_
_entity.id
_entity.type
_entity.pdbx_description
1 polymer ?
#
loop_
_entity_poly.entity_id
_entity_poly.type
_entity_poly.pdbx_seq_one_letter_code
_entity_poly.pdbx_strand_id
1 'polypeptide(L)'
;HYKKNYQNKDFKLILGNEIYLTDDRSMGGKYPHFLLMAKNAEGHKALRMLSSIAWSKSYFDRGMERVPVTKEELLDICKTYPGTLIATTACIGGELSQYILKLDAAEQTGNQNEIKLYKNKIVEFVQFLKDCFGDDLFFEIAPNTAEEQRLVNKRMKSLSKYFNIPMLFATDSHYLNHEDREIHKAFLNSKHGEREVDDFYATAYIMSENQVWDYLKLDFSQEEFKEMIVNSRTILNKVEFYDLYQTQAIPTINLVPEQINENEIKHYEFLYKMYQSSYEQDKYWIGRCVNQLIKKKLFNQEYLKRLNQEAKELWGISETLGLRMTSYYNTMAKIIEIVWDKGDSLVGVARGSATGFLSCYLLEITQLDPIKWNLPHWRHLTATRPELPDIDFDTQALRRTQILEAVKDFFGEQNVLNICTFGTEGPKSAILTACRGLEIDSDIGLYLTGMIPQERGFTWPLQ
;
A
#
# COMPACT_ATOMS: atom_id res chain seq x y z
N HIS A 1 1.81 -4.29 12.00
CA HIS A 1 1.22 -5.57 11.55
C HIS A 1 2.29 -6.65 11.33
N TYR A 2 3.28 -6.41 10.47
CA TYR A 2 4.33 -7.39 10.13
C TYR A 2 5.19 -7.90 11.31
N LYS A 3 5.74 -7.01 12.13
CA LYS A 3 6.56 -7.40 13.29
C LYS A 3 5.80 -8.26 14.32
N LYS A 4 4.53 -7.91 14.58
CA LYS A 4 3.68 -8.59 15.59
C LYS A 4 3.22 -9.98 15.15
N ASN A 5 3.11 -10.22 13.83
CA ASN A 5 2.56 -11.47 13.29
C ASN A 5 3.62 -12.46 12.78
N TYR A 6 4.85 -12.02 12.46
CA TYR A 6 5.81 -12.85 11.72
C TYR A 6 7.22 -12.97 12.36
N GLN A 7 7.52 -12.28 13.47
CA GLN A 7 8.85 -12.37 14.11
C GLN A 7 9.18 -13.77 14.67
N ASN A 8 8.17 -14.61 14.92
CA ASN A 8 8.33 -15.93 15.55
C ASN A 8 7.89 -17.08 14.63
N LYS A 9 8.04 -16.94 13.30
CA LYS A 9 7.69 -18.00 12.36
C LYS A 9 8.94 -18.64 11.76
N ASP A 10 8.86 -19.92 11.45
CA ASP A 10 9.95 -20.73 10.86
C ASP A 10 10.23 -20.40 9.37
N PHE A 11 9.89 -19.20 8.92
CA PHE A 11 10.12 -18.74 7.55
C PHE A 11 10.53 -17.28 7.50
N LYS A 12 11.30 -16.93 6.46
CA LYS A 12 11.71 -15.56 6.17
C LYS A 12 10.76 -14.95 5.14
N LEU A 13 10.27 -13.75 5.43
CA LEU A 13 9.43 -13.00 4.50
C LEU A 13 10.31 -12.21 3.52
N ILE A 14 10.04 -12.34 2.22
CA ILE A 14 10.63 -11.52 1.17
C ILE A 14 9.49 -10.69 0.57
N LEU A 15 9.62 -9.36 0.60
CA LEU A 15 8.64 -8.46 0.02
C LEU A 15 8.98 -8.25 -1.46
N GLY A 16 8.01 -8.44 -2.34
CA GLY A 16 8.17 -8.31 -3.78
C GLY A 16 6.97 -7.67 -4.46
N ASN A 17 7.12 -7.42 -5.75
CA ASN A 17 6.07 -6.88 -6.62
C ASN A 17 6.23 -7.48 -8.02
N GLU A 18 5.18 -8.10 -8.53
CA GLU A 18 5.09 -8.48 -9.95
C GLU A 18 4.52 -7.29 -10.72
N ILE A 19 5.36 -6.67 -11.54
CA ILE A 19 5.02 -5.49 -12.32
C ILE A 19 4.68 -5.86 -13.76
N TYR A 20 3.92 -5.00 -14.43
CA TYR A 20 3.82 -5.01 -15.88
C TYR A 20 4.94 -4.13 -16.46
N LEU A 21 5.99 -4.75 -17.00
CA LEU A 21 7.16 -4.05 -17.55
C LEU A 21 6.97 -3.80 -19.05
N THR A 22 6.91 -2.54 -19.47
CA THR A 22 6.66 -2.14 -20.85
C THR A 22 7.69 -1.14 -21.37
N ASP A 23 7.78 -0.98 -22.69
CA ASP A 23 8.59 0.09 -23.28
C ASP A 23 7.94 1.47 -23.06
N ASP A 24 6.62 1.53 -23.22
CA ASP A 24 5.80 2.74 -23.07
C ASP A 24 4.43 2.44 -22.42
N ARG A 25 3.56 3.44 -22.35
CA ARG A 25 2.18 3.33 -21.84
C ARG A 25 1.12 3.32 -22.94
N SER A 26 1.40 2.68 -24.08
CA SER A 26 0.43 2.55 -25.15
C SER A 26 -0.75 1.64 -24.74
N MET A 27 -1.98 2.10 -25.03
CA MET A 27 -3.21 1.32 -24.82
C MET A 27 -3.31 0.21 -25.87
N GLY A 28 -3.94 -0.92 -25.50
CA GLY A 28 -4.11 -2.06 -26.40
C GLY A 28 -2.83 -2.88 -26.62
N GLY A 29 -1.74 -2.53 -25.93
CA GLY A 29 -0.50 -3.30 -25.92
C GLY A 29 -0.60 -4.64 -25.18
N LYS A 30 0.53 -5.33 -25.08
CA LYS A 30 0.72 -6.44 -24.14
C LYS A 30 1.25 -5.87 -22.82
N TYR A 31 1.05 -6.62 -21.74
CA TYR A 31 1.51 -6.27 -20.39
C TYR A 31 2.44 -7.39 -19.87
N PRO A 32 3.71 -7.42 -20.29
CA PRO A 32 4.63 -8.48 -19.88
C PRO A 32 4.90 -8.45 -18.38
N HIS A 33 4.91 -9.62 -17.75
CA HIS A 33 5.16 -9.74 -16.32
C HIS A 33 6.66 -9.63 -16.02
N PHE A 34 7.00 -9.07 -14.86
CA PHE A 34 8.37 -9.01 -14.35
C PHE A 34 8.37 -8.97 -12.82
N LEU A 35 9.17 -9.81 -12.17
CA LEU A 35 9.13 -9.95 -10.72
C LEU A 35 10.32 -9.25 -10.07
N LEU A 36 10.03 -8.39 -9.09
CA LEU A 36 11.01 -7.68 -8.28
C LEU A 36 10.89 -8.07 -6.81
N MET A 37 12.02 -8.20 -6.12
CA MET A 37 12.10 -8.50 -4.69
C MET A 37 13.03 -7.53 -3.98
N ALA A 38 12.63 -7.05 -2.81
CA ALA A 38 13.43 -6.13 -2.00
C ALA A 38 14.41 -6.88 -1.11
N LYS A 39 15.70 -6.56 -1.23
CA LYS A 39 16.75 -7.11 -0.35
C LYS A 39 16.68 -6.51 1.05
N ASN A 40 16.31 -5.24 1.19
CA ASN A 40 16.32 -4.54 2.46
C ASN A 40 15.28 -3.41 2.49
N ALA A 41 15.28 -2.59 3.54
CA ALA A 41 14.34 -1.48 3.71
C ALA A 41 14.40 -0.46 2.57
N GLU A 42 15.60 -0.17 2.05
CA GLU A 42 15.78 0.74 0.90
C GLU A 42 15.24 0.10 -0.39
N GLY A 43 15.48 -1.19 -0.63
CA GLY A 43 14.87 -1.91 -1.75
C GLY A 43 13.34 -1.91 -1.66
N HIS A 44 12.78 -2.06 -0.47
CA HIS A 44 11.33 -1.97 -0.30
C HIS A 44 10.80 -0.56 -0.54
N LYS A 45 11.56 0.48 -0.15
CA LYS A 45 11.25 1.87 -0.52
C LYS A 45 11.29 2.06 -2.03
N ALA A 46 12.27 1.47 -2.73
CA ALA A 46 12.35 1.48 -4.18
C ALA A 46 11.11 0.85 -4.83
N LEU A 47 10.66 -0.32 -4.35
CA LEU A 47 9.42 -0.97 -4.82
C LEU A 47 8.18 -0.09 -4.60
N ARG A 48 8.06 0.55 -3.42
CA ARG A 48 6.94 1.44 -3.13
C ARG A 48 6.94 2.68 -4.03
N MET A 49 8.11 3.27 -4.28
CA MET A 49 8.23 4.42 -5.20
C MET A 49 7.85 4.03 -6.61
N LEU A 50 8.35 2.89 -7.11
CA LEU A 50 8.01 2.38 -8.44
C LEU A 50 6.51 2.10 -8.57
N SER A 51 5.90 1.48 -7.56
CA SER A 51 4.46 1.26 -7.50
C SER A 51 3.69 2.59 -7.51
N SER A 52 4.09 3.59 -6.71
CA SER A 52 3.44 4.91 -6.70
C SER A 52 3.54 5.62 -8.06
N ILE A 53 4.68 5.51 -8.75
CA ILE A 53 4.86 6.04 -10.11
C ILE A 53 3.88 5.36 -11.07
N ALA A 54 3.80 4.02 -11.05
CA ALA A 54 2.89 3.26 -11.90
C ALA A 54 1.41 3.63 -11.66
N TRP A 55 0.99 3.71 -10.40
CA TRP A 55 -0.38 4.08 -10.02
C TRP A 55 -0.75 5.52 -10.38
N SER A 56 0.18 6.47 -10.19
CA SER A 56 -0.06 7.88 -10.58
C SER A 56 -0.22 8.09 -12.08
N LYS A 57 0.27 7.14 -12.90
CA LYS A 57 0.17 7.14 -14.36
C LYS A 57 -0.71 6.00 -14.88
N SER A 58 -1.60 5.49 -14.03
CA SER A 58 -2.53 4.42 -14.38
C SER A 58 -3.54 4.90 -15.42
N TYR A 59 -4.11 3.95 -16.16
CA TYR A 59 -5.16 4.22 -17.13
C TYR A 59 -6.07 3.00 -17.30
N PHE A 60 -7.28 3.22 -17.82
CA PHE A 60 -8.21 2.13 -18.07
C PHE A 60 -7.98 1.52 -19.46
N ASP A 61 -7.76 0.20 -19.54
CA ASP A 61 -7.69 -0.53 -20.80
C ASP A 61 -8.28 -1.94 -20.65
N ARG A 62 -9.09 -2.34 -21.64
CA ARG A 62 -9.80 -3.63 -21.72
C ARG A 62 -10.53 -4.02 -20.42
N GLY A 63 -11.31 -3.09 -19.88
CA GLY A 63 -12.15 -3.37 -18.71
C GLY A 63 -11.40 -3.38 -17.37
N MET A 64 -10.11 -3.05 -17.35
CA MET A 64 -9.29 -3.06 -16.13
C MET A 64 -8.42 -1.81 -16.04
N GLU A 65 -8.16 -1.37 -14.82
CA GLU A 65 -7.15 -0.37 -14.55
C GLU A 65 -5.76 -0.99 -14.71
N ARG A 66 -4.92 -0.36 -15.52
CA ARG A 66 -3.57 -0.80 -15.85
C ARG A 66 -2.55 0.11 -15.20
N VAL A 67 -1.54 -0.53 -14.61
CA VAL A 67 -0.46 0.12 -13.86
C VAL A 67 0.91 -0.29 -14.41
N PRO A 68 1.20 -0.06 -15.71
CA PRO A 68 2.49 -0.43 -16.28
C PRO A 68 3.62 0.45 -15.73
N VAL A 69 4.77 -0.18 -15.58
CA VAL A 69 6.07 0.44 -15.30
C VAL A 69 6.86 0.44 -16.59
N THR A 70 7.40 1.59 -16.99
CA THR A 70 8.27 1.63 -18.17
C THR A 70 9.69 1.17 -17.82
N LYS A 71 10.41 0.65 -18.81
CA LYS A 71 11.84 0.30 -18.66
C LYS A 71 12.70 1.48 -18.20
N GLU A 72 12.37 2.69 -18.67
CA GLU A 72 13.04 3.93 -18.22
C GLU A 72 12.84 4.17 -16.72
N GLU A 73 11.61 4.04 -16.22
CA GLU A 73 11.31 4.25 -14.80
C GLU A 73 11.95 3.17 -13.91
N LEU A 74 11.97 1.92 -14.39
CA LEU A 74 12.67 0.84 -13.68
C LEU A 74 14.17 1.14 -13.61
N LEU A 75 14.78 1.56 -14.71
CA LEU A 75 16.19 1.93 -14.75
C LEU A 75 16.51 3.08 -13.80
N ASP A 76 15.67 4.12 -13.75
CA ASP A 76 15.84 5.25 -12.85
C ASP A 76 15.72 4.84 -11.38
N ILE A 77 14.78 3.96 -11.05
CA ILE A 77 14.67 3.39 -9.71
C ILE A 77 15.92 2.57 -9.36
N CYS A 78 16.40 1.72 -10.25
CA CYS A 78 17.61 0.92 -10.02
C CYS A 78 18.87 1.79 -9.87
N LYS A 79 18.97 2.90 -10.61
CA LYS A 79 20.06 3.89 -10.45
C LYS A 79 19.96 4.65 -9.12
N THR A 80 18.75 4.96 -8.68
CA THR A 80 18.51 5.66 -7.41
C THR A 80 18.77 4.74 -6.21
N TYR A 81 18.48 3.44 -6.34
CA TYR A 81 18.60 2.42 -5.30
C TYR A 81 19.45 1.22 -5.75
N PRO A 82 20.74 1.44 -6.09
CA PRO A 82 21.58 0.42 -6.72
C PRO A 82 21.81 -0.78 -5.81
N GLY A 83 21.67 -1.99 -6.35
CA GLY A 83 21.96 -3.25 -5.65
C GLY A 83 20.98 -3.60 -4.51
N THR A 84 19.83 -2.93 -4.44
CA THR A 84 18.80 -3.14 -3.41
C THR A 84 17.65 -4.07 -3.83
N LEU A 85 17.53 -4.34 -5.13
CA LEU A 85 16.49 -5.18 -5.72
C LEU A 85 17.07 -6.44 -6.34
N ILE A 86 16.34 -7.55 -6.22
CA ILE A 86 16.55 -8.80 -6.97
C ILE A 86 15.44 -8.91 -8.01
N ALA A 87 15.76 -9.41 -9.20
CA ALA A 87 14.79 -9.58 -10.26
C ALA A 87 14.81 -10.99 -10.85
N THR A 88 13.63 -11.47 -11.25
CA THR A 88 13.49 -12.67 -12.07
C THR A 88 12.69 -12.33 -13.33
N THR A 89 12.88 -13.13 -14.38
CA THR A 89 12.21 -12.93 -15.67
C THR A 89 10.71 -13.29 -15.67
N ALA A 90 10.16 -13.63 -14.51
CA ALA A 90 8.76 -14.04 -14.28
C ALA A 90 8.32 -15.24 -15.14
N CYS A 91 7.00 -15.41 -15.28
CA CYS A 91 6.36 -16.52 -15.96
C CYS A 91 6.45 -16.44 -17.51
N ILE A 92 5.73 -17.32 -18.20
CA ILE A 92 5.66 -17.31 -19.68
C ILE A 92 5.08 -16.01 -20.26
N GLY A 93 4.31 -15.26 -19.46
CA GLY A 93 3.83 -13.92 -19.78
C GLY A 93 4.91 -12.84 -19.78
N GLY A 94 6.11 -13.14 -19.28
CA GLY A 94 7.25 -12.22 -19.27
C GLY A 94 7.84 -11.95 -20.66
N GLU A 95 8.49 -10.80 -20.81
CA GLU A 95 8.95 -10.31 -22.12
C GLU A 95 10.00 -11.23 -22.76
N LEU A 96 10.93 -11.76 -21.96
CA LEU A 96 11.96 -12.70 -22.45
C LEU A 96 11.33 -14.00 -22.98
N SER A 97 10.40 -14.59 -22.24
CA SER A 97 9.66 -15.79 -22.65
C SER A 97 8.90 -15.56 -23.95
N GLN A 98 8.25 -14.40 -24.11
CA GLN A 98 7.56 -14.02 -25.34
C GLN A 98 8.52 -13.85 -26.54
N TYR A 99 9.73 -13.33 -26.34
CA TYR A 99 10.74 -13.28 -27.40
C TYR A 99 11.26 -14.65 -27.79
N ILE A 100 11.42 -15.56 -26.84
CA ILE A 100 11.81 -16.95 -27.10
C ILE A 100 10.77 -17.66 -27.98
N LEU A 101 9.48 -17.54 -27.65
CA LEU A 101 8.40 -18.17 -28.42
C LEU A 101 8.33 -17.63 -29.85
N LYS A 102 8.47 -16.31 -30.02
CA LYS A 102 8.47 -15.68 -31.35
C LYS A 102 9.72 -16.04 -32.16
N LEU A 103 10.87 -16.18 -31.51
CA LEU A 103 12.09 -16.67 -32.14
C LEU A 103 11.88 -18.10 -32.65
N ASP A 104 11.32 -18.98 -31.83
CA ASP A 104 11.07 -20.37 -32.21
C ASP A 104 10.10 -20.47 -33.40
N ALA A 105 8.99 -19.73 -33.36
CA ALA A 105 8.06 -19.63 -34.49
C ALA A 105 8.75 -19.17 -35.78
N ALA A 106 9.62 -18.15 -35.70
CA ALA A 106 10.39 -17.66 -36.84
C ALA A 106 11.40 -18.69 -37.37
N GLU A 107 12.03 -19.47 -36.48
CA GLU A 107 12.92 -20.58 -36.83
C GLU A 107 12.16 -21.70 -37.55
N GLN A 108 10.95 -22.04 -37.10
CA GLN A 108 10.09 -23.04 -37.74
C GLN A 108 9.65 -22.62 -39.14
N THR A 109 9.33 -21.34 -39.36
CA THR A 109 8.97 -20.82 -40.69
C THR A 109 10.19 -20.48 -41.57
N GLY A 110 11.41 -20.55 -41.02
CA GLY A 110 12.65 -20.18 -41.73
C GLY A 110 12.79 -18.67 -42.02
N ASN A 111 12.06 -17.80 -41.32
CA ASN A 111 12.06 -16.36 -41.57
C ASN A 111 13.32 -15.69 -40.98
N GLN A 112 14.38 -15.58 -41.78
CA GLN A 112 15.68 -15.05 -41.34
C GLN A 112 15.64 -13.64 -40.75
N ASN A 113 14.73 -12.79 -41.23
CA ASN A 113 14.59 -11.42 -40.72
C ASN A 113 14.04 -11.43 -39.29
N GLU A 114 13.00 -12.23 -39.03
CA GLU A 114 12.43 -12.36 -37.69
C GLU A 114 13.37 -13.09 -36.73
N ILE A 115 14.07 -14.12 -37.19
CA ILE A 115 15.11 -14.79 -36.40
C ILE A 115 16.16 -13.79 -35.93
N LYS A 116 16.67 -12.95 -36.83
CA LYS A 116 17.65 -11.90 -36.47
C LYS A 116 17.05 -10.87 -35.52
N LEU A 117 15.81 -10.43 -35.77
CA LEU A 117 15.11 -9.47 -34.93
C LEU A 117 14.98 -9.97 -33.49
N TYR A 118 14.44 -11.18 -33.28
CA TYR A 118 14.19 -11.68 -31.93
C TYR A 118 15.48 -12.08 -31.20
N LYS A 119 16.52 -12.52 -31.92
CA LYS A 119 17.86 -12.67 -31.32
C LYS A 119 18.39 -11.33 -30.79
N ASN A 120 18.28 -10.26 -31.56
CA ASN A 120 18.69 -8.93 -31.11
C ASN A 120 17.86 -8.45 -29.91
N LYS A 121 16.53 -8.60 -29.95
CA LYS A 121 15.65 -8.22 -28.83
C LYS A 121 15.98 -8.97 -27.54
N ILE A 122 16.31 -10.25 -27.62
CA ILE A 122 16.74 -11.04 -26.45
C ILE A 122 18.05 -10.46 -25.88
N VAL A 123 19.05 -10.19 -26.71
CA VAL A 123 20.33 -9.63 -26.28
C VAL A 123 20.13 -8.25 -25.64
N GLU A 124 19.39 -7.37 -26.30
CA GLU A 124 19.09 -6.02 -25.82
C GLU A 124 18.35 -6.05 -24.48
N PHE A 125 17.32 -6.89 -24.36
CA PHE A 125 16.56 -7.01 -23.12
C PHE A 125 17.41 -7.59 -21.97
N VAL A 126 18.17 -8.66 -22.22
CA VAL A 126 19.05 -9.24 -21.19
C VAL A 126 20.14 -8.24 -20.78
N GLN A 127 20.68 -7.46 -21.71
CA GLN A 127 21.65 -6.41 -21.37
C GLN A 127 21.02 -5.33 -20.51
N PHE A 128 19.82 -4.85 -20.85
CA PHE A 128 19.07 -3.91 -20.01
C PHE A 128 18.86 -4.45 -18.58
N LEU A 129 18.51 -5.72 -18.44
CA LEU A 129 18.34 -6.34 -17.13
C LEU A 129 19.67 -6.43 -16.36
N LYS A 130 20.77 -6.75 -17.03
CA LYS A 130 22.11 -6.75 -16.41
C LYS A 130 22.51 -5.35 -15.95
N ASP A 131 22.22 -4.32 -16.74
CA ASP A 131 22.51 -2.93 -16.36
C ASP A 131 21.71 -2.50 -15.13
N CYS A 132 20.49 -3.04 -14.96
CA CYS A 132 19.64 -2.76 -13.80
C CYS A 132 20.06 -3.52 -12.53
N PHE A 133 20.40 -4.82 -12.66
CA PHE A 133 20.46 -5.73 -11.51
C PHE A 133 21.81 -6.43 -11.31
N GLY A 134 22.68 -6.48 -12.33
CA GLY A 134 23.95 -7.20 -12.25
C GLY A 134 23.78 -8.64 -11.76
N ASP A 135 24.44 -8.99 -10.66
CA ASP A 135 24.43 -10.32 -10.04
C ASP A 135 23.13 -10.64 -9.27
N ASP A 136 22.19 -9.68 -9.20
CA ASP A 136 20.86 -9.85 -8.59
C ASP A 136 19.77 -10.18 -9.64
N LEU A 137 20.18 -10.58 -10.86
CA LEU A 137 19.30 -11.07 -11.92
C LEU A 137 19.29 -12.60 -12.01
N PHE A 138 18.09 -13.17 -12.12
CA PHE A 138 17.89 -14.61 -12.30
C PHE A 138 16.93 -14.89 -13.47
N PHE A 139 17.16 -15.98 -14.19
CA PHE A 139 16.18 -16.51 -15.13
C PHE A 139 15.23 -17.47 -14.42
N GLU A 140 13.93 -17.25 -14.60
CA GLU A 140 12.89 -18.03 -13.95
C GLU A 140 12.43 -19.20 -14.84
N ILE A 141 12.35 -20.38 -14.24
CA ILE A 141 11.89 -21.63 -14.84
C ILE A 141 10.58 -22.04 -14.18
N ALA A 142 9.50 -22.15 -14.95
CA ALA A 142 8.21 -22.57 -14.41
C ALA A 142 8.02 -24.10 -14.55
N PRO A 143 7.59 -24.81 -13.49
CA PRO A 143 7.34 -26.26 -13.51
C PRO A 143 5.99 -26.59 -14.14
N ASN A 144 5.91 -26.50 -15.47
CA ASN A 144 4.72 -26.87 -16.26
C ASN A 144 5.13 -27.74 -17.45
N THR A 145 4.31 -28.75 -17.76
CA THR A 145 4.53 -29.71 -18.86
C THR A 145 4.01 -29.25 -20.22
N ALA A 146 3.29 -28.11 -20.28
CA ALA A 146 2.83 -27.51 -21.52
C ALA A 146 3.97 -27.32 -22.51
N GLU A 147 3.71 -27.57 -23.79
CA GLU A 147 4.73 -27.59 -24.84
C GLU A 147 5.49 -26.26 -24.95
N GLU A 148 4.77 -25.14 -24.96
CA GLU A 148 5.35 -23.80 -24.99
C GLU A 148 6.21 -23.51 -23.75
N GLN A 149 5.78 -23.91 -22.55
CA GLN A 149 6.58 -23.73 -21.34
C GLN A 149 7.86 -24.54 -21.39
N ARG A 150 7.78 -25.82 -21.80
CA ARG A 150 8.96 -26.69 -21.91
C ARG A 150 9.96 -26.16 -22.92
N LEU A 151 9.48 -25.62 -24.04
CA LEU A 151 10.29 -24.93 -25.03
C LEU A 151 11.00 -23.72 -24.41
N VAL A 152 10.26 -22.84 -23.73
CA VAL A 152 10.82 -21.66 -23.06
C VAL A 152 11.88 -22.08 -22.04
N ASN A 153 11.59 -23.05 -21.17
CA ASN A 153 12.52 -23.55 -20.15
C ASN A 153 13.83 -24.06 -20.77
N LYS A 154 13.77 -24.84 -21.87
CA LYS A 154 14.95 -25.33 -22.58
C LYS A 154 15.79 -24.21 -23.17
N ARG A 155 15.14 -23.23 -23.80
CA ARG A 155 15.83 -22.08 -24.39
C ARG A 155 16.44 -21.20 -23.29
N MET A 156 15.73 -21.00 -22.18
CA MET A 156 16.20 -20.28 -21.01
C MET A 156 17.48 -20.90 -20.43
N LYS A 157 17.56 -22.24 -20.39
CA LYS A 157 18.77 -22.99 -20.03
C LYS A 157 19.96 -22.68 -20.96
N SER A 158 19.74 -22.61 -22.27
CA SER A 158 20.79 -22.22 -23.21
C SER A 158 21.22 -20.76 -23.01
N LEU A 159 20.27 -19.85 -22.78
CA LEU A 159 20.54 -18.43 -22.54
C LEU A 159 21.26 -18.22 -21.21
N SER A 160 20.90 -18.95 -20.15
CA SER A 160 21.55 -18.92 -18.85
C SER A 160 23.05 -19.19 -18.99
N LYS A 161 23.42 -20.26 -19.73
CA LYS A 161 24.83 -20.60 -20.00
C LYS A 161 25.53 -19.53 -20.85
N TYR A 162 24.85 -18.99 -21.86
CA TYR A 162 25.42 -18.00 -22.77
C TYR A 162 25.69 -16.66 -22.07
N PHE A 163 24.72 -16.17 -21.30
CA PHE A 163 24.83 -14.88 -20.61
C PHE A 163 25.46 -14.98 -19.22
N ASN A 164 25.73 -16.19 -18.73
CA ASN A 164 26.18 -16.44 -17.36
C ASN A 164 25.21 -15.84 -16.33
N ILE A 165 23.91 -16.12 -16.49
CA ILE A 165 22.84 -15.69 -15.57
C ILE A 165 22.27 -16.94 -14.89
N PRO A 166 22.24 -17.00 -13.55
CA PRO A 166 21.73 -18.17 -12.83
C PRO A 166 20.24 -18.39 -13.06
N MET A 167 19.82 -19.66 -13.06
CA MET A 167 18.40 -20.05 -13.12
C MET A 167 17.86 -20.37 -11.72
N LEU A 168 16.59 -20.12 -11.52
CA LEU A 168 15.80 -20.65 -10.40
C LEU A 168 14.44 -21.11 -10.90
N PHE A 169 13.69 -21.84 -10.07
CA PHE A 169 12.31 -22.15 -10.37
C PHE A 169 11.35 -21.35 -9.49
N ALA A 170 10.20 -20.98 -10.06
CA ALA A 170 9.07 -20.42 -9.36
C ALA A 170 7.79 -21.06 -9.89
N THR A 171 6.81 -21.27 -9.01
CA THR A 171 5.56 -21.96 -9.36
C THR A 171 4.44 -21.01 -9.78
N ASP A 172 4.67 -19.70 -9.72
CA ASP A 172 3.65 -18.67 -10.00
C ASP A 172 2.33 -18.94 -9.24
N SER A 173 2.45 -19.20 -7.93
CA SER A 173 1.33 -19.73 -7.12
C SER A 173 0.19 -18.73 -6.96
N HIS A 174 -1.01 -19.14 -7.35
CA HIS A 174 -2.28 -18.42 -7.18
C HIS A 174 -3.23 -19.09 -6.18
N TYR A 175 -2.98 -20.34 -5.84
CA TYR A 175 -3.75 -21.12 -4.87
C TYR A 175 -2.83 -22.03 -4.05
N LEU A 176 -3.31 -22.55 -2.91
CA LEU A 176 -2.45 -23.19 -1.92
C LEU A 176 -2.07 -24.62 -2.32
N ASN A 177 -3.08 -25.47 -2.59
CA ASN A 177 -2.88 -26.89 -2.88
C ASN A 177 -3.35 -27.23 -4.29
N HIS A 178 -2.83 -28.31 -4.87
CA HIS A 178 -3.27 -28.80 -6.18
C HIS A 178 -4.80 -28.96 -6.30
N GLU A 179 -5.46 -29.44 -5.23
CA GLU A 179 -6.91 -29.67 -5.18
C GLU A 179 -7.74 -28.37 -5.22
N ASP A 180 -7.15 -27.23 -4.83
CA ASP A 180 -7.82 -25.92 -4.81
C ASP A 180 -7.97 -25.32 -6.22
N ARG A 181 -7.46 -26.00 -7.26
CA ARG A 181 -7.57 -25.58 -8.66
C ARG A 181 -9.02 -25.31 -9.06
N GLU A 182 -9.94 -26.20 -8.71
CA GLU A 182 -11.35 -26.05 -9.09
C GLU A 182 -12.00 -24.86 -8.38
N ILE A 183 -11.59 -24.58 -7.14
CA ILE A 183 -12.05 -23.41 -6.38
C ILE A 183 -11.53 -22.13 -7.04
N HIS A 184 -10.24 -22.10 -7.39
CA HIS A 184 -9.63 -20.96 -8.07
C HIS A 184 -10.28 -20.71 -9.44
N LYS A 185 -10.53 -21.77 -10.22
CA LYS A 185 -11.24 -21.70 -11.50
C LYS A 185 -12.64 -21.13 -11.33
N ALA A 186 -13.43 -21.65 -10.40
CA ALA A 186 -14.77 -21.13 -10.11
C ALA A 186 -14.71 -19.65 -9.69
N PHE A 187 -13.74 -19.27 -8.86
CA PHE A 187 -13.56 -17.86 -8.47
C PHE A 187 -13.23 -16.96 -9.67
N LEU A 188 -12.38 -17.40 -10.60
CA LEU A 188 -12.08 -16.63 -11.81
C LEU A 188 -13.32 -16.51 -12.71
N ASN A 189 -14.06 -17.60 -12.92
CA ASN A 189 -15.30 -17.62 -13.71
C ASN A 189 -16.40 -16.72 -13.10
N SER A 190 -16.41 -16.55 -11.78
CA SER A 190 -17.39 -15.71 -11.10
C SER A 190 -17.27 -14.21 -11.43
N LYS A 191 -16.12 -13.80 -11.98
CA LYS A 191 -15.84 -12.42 -12.39
C LYS A 191 -16.25 -12.25 -13.85
N HIS A 192 -17.00 -11.19 -14.14
CA HIS A 192 -17.38 -10.87 -15.50
C HIS A 192 -16.12 -10.55 -16.35
N GLY A 193 -15.82 -11.40 -17.33
CA GLY A 193 -14.74 -11.23 -18.30
C GLY A 193 -14.27 -12.55 -18.90
N GLU A 194 -13.88 -12.56 -20.17
CA GLU A 194 -13.19 -13.70 -20.78
C GLU A 194 -11.77 -13.76 -20.20
N ARG A 195 -11.54 -14.69 -19.26
CA ARG A 195 -10.21 -15.01 -18.74
C ARG A 195 -9.86 -16.44 -19.11
N GLU A 196 -8.60 -16.65 -19.50
CA GLU A 196 -8.06 -18.00 -19.64
C GLU A 196 -7.91 -18.61 -18.24
N VAL A 197 -8.66 -19.68 -17.97
CA VAL A 197 -8.79 -20.27 -16.62
C VAL A 197 -8.18 -21.65 -16.48
N ASP A 198 -7.71 -22.25 -17.58
CA ASP A 198 -7.36 -23.67 -17.59
C ASP A 198 -5.86 -23.93 -17.66
N ASP A 199 -5.23 -23.83 -18.84
CA ASP A 199 -3.86 -24.33 -19.04
C ASP A 199 -2.80 -23.46 -18.36
N PHE A 200 -2.99 -22.14 -18.35
CA PHE A 200 -2.07 -21.19 -17.72
C PHE A 200 -1.93 -21.41 -16.21
N TYR A 201 -3.04 -21.69 -15.52
CA TYR A 201 -3.08 -21.80 -14.06
C TYR A 201 -2.98 -23.24 -13.54
N ALA A 202 -2.89 -24.26 -14.39
CA ALA A 202 -2.95 -25.66 -13.96
C ALA A 202 -1.88 -26.05 -12.92
N THR A 203 -0.71 -25.39 -12.96
CA THR A 203 0.44 -25.66 -12.07
C THR A 203 0.72 -24.50 -11.11
N ALA A 204 -0.20 -23.54 -10.98
CA ALA A 204 -0.03 -22.32 -10.18
C ALA A 204 -0.33 -22.55 -8.70
N TYR A 205 0.29 -23.57 -8.07
CA TYR A 205 0.14 -23.86 -6.64
C TYR A 205 1.48 -24.00 -5.92
N ILE A 206 1.45 -23.98 -4.59
CA ILE A 206 2.67 -24.14 -3.79
C ILE A 206 3.13 -25.60 -3.87
N MET A 207 4.29 -25.81 -4.49
CA MET A 207 4.87 -27.14 -4.69
C MET A 207 6.04 -27.40 -3.73
N SER A 208 6.17 -28.65 -3.31
CA SER A 208 7.42 -29.18 -2.74
C SER A 208 8.50 -29.37 -3.81
N GLU A 209 9.77 -29.43 -3.40
CA GLU A 209 10.91 -29.66 -4.31
C GLU A 209 10.72 -30.95 -5.17
N ASN A 210 10.16 -32.01 -4.59
CA ASN A 210 9.88 -33.26 -5.33
C ASN A 210 8.82 -33.08 -6.43
N GLN A 211 7.76 -32.33 -6.14
CA GLN A 211 6.71 -32.05 -7.12
C GLN A 211 7.27 -31.22 -8.27
N VAL A 212 8.05 -30.17 -7.97
CA VAL A 212 8.73 -29.37 -9.01
C VAL A 212 9.64 -30.26 -9.87
N TRP A 213 10.40 -31.16 -9.26
CA TRP A 213 11.25 -32.10 -9.99
C TRP A 213 10.46 -33.00 -10.94
N ASP A 214 9.27 -33.47 -10.55
CA ASP A 214 8.44 -34.30 -11.41
C ASP A 214 8.03 -33.61 -12.72
N TYR A 215 7.83 -32.28 -12.68
CA TYR A 215 7.57 -31.47 -13.88
C TYR A 215 8.82 -31.20 -14.71
N LEU A 216 9.99 -31.02 -14.07
CA LEU A 216 11.22 -30.57 -14.74
C LEU A 216 12.16 -31.70 -15.20
N LYS A 217 12.02 -32.92 -14.68
CA LYS A 217 12.95 -34.05 -14.90
C LYS A 217 13.16 -34.48 -16.35
N LEU A 218 12.24 -34.11 -17.25
CA LEU A 218 12.36 -34.43 -18.68
C LEU A 218 13.31 -33.48 -19.42
N ASP A 219 13.52 -32.27 -18.90
CA ASP A 219 14.24 -31.20 -19.59
C ASP A 219 15.51 -30.74 -18.85
N PHE A 220 15.64 -31.09 -17.56
CA PHE A 220 16.74 -30.71 -16.69
C PHE A 220 17.39 -31.93 -16.03
N SER A 221 18.71 -31.88 -15.82
CA SER A 221 19.41 -32.90 -15.02
C SER A 221 19.21 -32.65 -13.52
N GLN A 222 19.52 -33.66 -12.69
CA GLN A 222 19.47 -33.48 -11.23
C GLN A 222 20.44 -32.42 -10.73
N GLU A 223 21.61 -32.29 -11.35
CA GLU A 223 22.61 -31.29 -11.01
C GLU A 223 22.08 -29.87 -11.27
N GLU A 224 21.48 -29.66 -12.45
CA GLU A 224 20.87 -28.37 -12.81
C GLU A 224 19.68 -28.04 -11.89
N PHE A 225 18.89 -29.05 -11.50
CA PHE A 225 17.80 -28.86 -10.54
C PHE A 225 18.32 -28.47 -9.15
N LYS A 226 19.38 -29.13 -8.67
CA LYS A 226 20.04 -28.77 -7.39
C LYS A 226 20.62 -27.36 -7.45
N GLU A 227 21.18 -26.95 -8.58
CA GLU A 227 21.68 -25.58 -8.78
C GLU A 227 20.54 -24.56 -8.66
N MET A 228 19.37 -24.82 -9.26
CA MET A 228 18.19 -23.95 -9.11
C MET A 228 17.71 -23.81 -7.66
N ILE A 229 17.76 -24.90 -6.87
CA ILE A 229 17.48 -24.87 -5.43
C ILE A 229 18.50 -23.99 -4.70
N VAL A 230 19.79 -24.14 -5.01
CA VAL A 230 20.86 -23.33 -4.42
C VAL A 230 20.66 -21.84 -4.76
N ASN A 231 20.33 -21.52 -6.01
CA ASN A 231 20.08 -20.15 -6.45
C ASN A 231 18.88 -19.52 -5.73
N SER A 232 17.81 -20.30 -5.50
CA SER A 232 16.67 -19.86 -4.68
C SER A 232 17.08 -19.54 -3.24
N ARG A 233 17.97 -20.35 -2.64
CA ARG A 233 18.55 -20.09 -1.31
C ARG A 233 19.51 -18.90 -1.30
N THR A 234 20.17 -18.60 -2.42
CA THR A 234 20.99 -17.38 -2.55
C THR A 234 20.13 -16.13 -2.39
N ILE A 235 18.93 -16.09 -2.97
CA ILE A 235 17.98 -14.98 -2.76
C ILE A 235 17.62 -14.87 -1.27
N LEU A 236 17.26 -15.98 -0.64
CA LEU A 236 16.97 -16.03 0.80
C LEU A 236 18.11 -15.44 1.65
N ASN A 237 19.36 -15.76 1.31
CA ASN A 237 20.54 -15.30 2.02
C ASN A 237 20.86 -13.81 1.77
N LYS A 238 20.54 -13.29 0.58
CA LYS A 238 20.76 -11.89 0.19
C LYS A 238 19.75 -10.92 0.81
N VAL A 239 18.55 -11.39 1.17
CA VAL A 239 17.51 -10.56 1.78
C VAL A 239 17.82 -10.34 3.27
N GLU A 240 17.58 -9.15 3.80
CA GLU A 240 17.73 -8.80 5.20
C GLU A 240 16.36 -8.86 5.91
N PHE A 241 16.37 -9.04 7.23
CA PHE A 241 15.19 -8.75 8.02
C PHE A 241 15.16 -7.25 8.33
N TYR A 242 14.07 -6.57 7.97
CA TYR A 242 13.90 -5.14 8.24
C TYR A 242 12.50 -4.82 8.76
N ASP A 243 12.43 -3.79 9.60
CA ASP A 243 11.18 -3.29 10.16
C ASP A 243 10.65 -2.13 9.32
N LEU A 244 9.34 -2.15 9.06
CA LEU A 244 8.63 -1.09 8.36
C LEU A 244 7.89 -0.16 9.30
N TYR A 245 8.01 -0.39 10.61
CA TYR A 245 7.46 0.50 11.61
C TYR A 245 8.04 1.90 11.45
N GLN A 246 7.15 2.87 11.29
CA GLN A 246 7.46 4.28 11.31
C GLN A 246 6.67 4.91 12.45
N THR A 247 7.32 5.75 13.24
CA THR A 247 6.63 6.56 14.23
C THR A 247 5.74 7.57 13.50
N GLN A 248 4.61 7.92 14.11
CA GLN A 248 3.75 8.92 13.53
C GLN A 248 4.49 10.27 13.45
N ALA A 249 4.26 11.00 12.37
CA ALA A 249 4.70 12.37 12.22
C ALA A 249 3.46 13.26 12.17
N ILE A 250 3.47 14.34 12.95
CA ILE A 250 2.40 15.34 12.93
C ILE A 250 2.87 16.47 12.03
N PRO A 251 2.13 16.80 10.95
CA PRO A 251 2.47 17.93 10.10
C PRO A 251 2.42 19.23 10.90
N THR A 252 3.38 20.10 10.63
CA THR A 252 3.42 21.47 11.16
C THR A 252 2.99 22.45 10.08
N ILE A 253 2.40 23.56 10.51
CA ILE A 253 2.02 24.67 9.63
C ILE A 253 2.77 25.93 10.03
N ASN A 254 3.15 26.74 9.04
CA ASN A 254 3.85 28.00 9.30
C ASN A 254 2.86 29.01 9.88
N LEU A 255 3.04 29.30 11.18
CA LEU A 255 2.16 30.17 11.95
C LEU A 255 2.99 31.19 12.73
N VAL A 256 2.44 32.38 12.90
CA VAL A 256 3.03 33.44 13.71
C VAL A 256 2.30 33.45 15.05
N PRO A 257 2.99 33.25 16.19
CA PRO A 257 2.36 33.31 17.50
C PRO A 257 1.65 34.64 17.73
N GLU A 258 0.45 34.57 18.29
CA GLU A 258 -0.32 35.75 18.63
C GLU A 258 0.18 36.37 19.94
N GLN A 259 0.20 37.69 20.01
CA GLN A 259 0.59 38.40 21.23
C GLN A 259 -0.49 38.23 22.31
N ILE A 260 -0.04 37.93 23.53
CA ILE A 260 -0.89 37.82 24.72
C ILE A 260 -0.18 38.44 25.92
N ASN A 261 -0.94 38.89 26.91
CA ASN A 261 -0.40 39.49 28.13
C ASN A 261 0.07 38.41 29.10
N GLU A 262 1.39 38.25 29.23
CA GLU A 262 2.01 37.26 30.12
C GLU A 262 1.48 37.31 31.56
N ASN A 263 1.19 38.51 32.07
CA ASN A 263 0.72 38.69 33.45
C ASN A 263 -0.59 37.97 33.74
N GLU A 264 -1.41 37.74 32.71
CA GLU A 264 -2.71 37.10 32.84
C GLU A 264 -2.61 35.57 32.89
N ILE A 265 -1.53 35.00 32.35
CA ILE A 265 -1.35 33.55 32.23
C ILE A 265 -0.23 32.99 33.10
N LYS A 266 0.71 33.81 33.60
CA LYS A 266 1.89 33.36 34.38
C LYS A 266 1.57 32.55 35.63
N HIS A 267 0.36 32.68 36.17
CA HIS A 267 -0.10 31.94 37.35
C HIS A 267 -0.59 30.52 37.03
N TYR A 268 -0.75 30.20 35.75
CA TYR A 268 -1.18 28.89 35.26
C TYR A 268 0.03 28.15 34.69
N GLU A 269 0.56 27.19 35.45
CA GLU A 269 1.84 26.52 35.18
C GLU A 269 2.00 26.08 33.73
N PHE A 270 1.01 25.37 33.18
CA PHE A 270 1.12 24.78 31.84
C PHE A 270 0.82 25.78 30.73
N LEU A 271 -0.04 26.77 30.96
CA LEU A 271 -0.21 27.87 30.00
C LEU A 271 1.08 28.69 29.87
N TYR A 272 1.74 28.95 31.01
CA TYR A 272 3.02 29.65 31.02
C TYR A 272 4.13 28.83 30.36
N LYS A 273 4.16 27.50 30.58
CA LYS A 273 5.07 26.60 29.87
C LYS A 273 4.87 26.63 28.35
N MET A 274 3.62 26.61 27.87
CA MET A 274 3.33 26.73 26.43
C MET A 274 3.79 28.07 25.87
N TYR A 275 3.56 29.17 26.60
CA TYR A 275 3.99 30.52 26.21
C TYR A 275 5.52 30.67 26.12
N GLN A 276 6.26 30.05 27.05
CA GLN A 276 7.73 30.07 27.08
C GLN A 276 8.38 28.94 26.26
N SER A 277 7.57 28.10 25.59
CA SER A 277 8.06 26.97 24.82
C SER A 277 9.01 27.42 23.71
N SER A 278 10.02 26.62 23.38
CA SER A 278 10.85 26.86 22.20
C SER A 278 10.13 26.54 20.88
N TYR A 279 8.97 25.87 20.94
CA TYR A 279 8.20 25.46 19.77
C TYR A 279 7.12 26.50 19.43
N GLU A 280 7.19 27.02 18.20
CA GLU A 280 6.23 28.03 17.71
C GLU A 280 4.77 27.53 17.71
N GLN A 281 4.55 26.23 17.54
CA GLN A 281 3.21 25.61 17.60
C GLN A 281 2.57 25.74 18.99
N ASP A 282 3.35 25.64 20.06
CA ASP A 282 2.85 25.80 21.43
C ASP A 282 2.48 27.25 21.71
N LYS A 283 3.36 28.19 21.33
CA LYS A 283 3.14 29.63 21.48
C LYS A 283 1.91 30.09 20.70
N TYR A 284 1.76 29.61 19.47
CA TYR A 284 0.59 29.90 18.65
C TYR A 284 -0.69 29.35 19.30
N TRP A 285 -0.67 28.08 19.73
CA TRP A 285 -1.84 27.44 20.33
C TRP A 285 -2.35 28.22 21.55
N ILE A 286 -1.44 28.62 22.46
CA ILE A 286 -1.82 29.38 23.65
C ILE A 286 -2.31 30.78 23.28
N GLY A 287 -1.60 31.47 22.36
CA GLY A 287 -1.95 32.79 21.89
C GLY A 287 -3.37 32.82 21.33
N ARG A 288 -3.67 31.88 20.43
CA ARG A 288 -4.97 31.74 19.80
C ARG A 288 -6.07 31.44 20.80
N CYS A 289 -5.85 30.48 21.72
CA CYS A 289 -6.85 30.12 22.72
C CYS A 289 -7.19 31.29 23.65
N VAL A 290 -6.18 32.02 24.15
CA VAL A 290 -6.39 33.17 25.05
C VAL A 290 -7.11 34.30 24.34
N ASN A 291 -6.67 34.68 23.13
CA ASN A 291 -7.33 35.74 22.37
C ASN A 291 -8.78 35.38 22.03
N GLN A 292 -9.05 34.11 21.73
CA GLN A 292 -10.41 33.66 21.48
C GLN A 292 -11.29 33.69 22.74
N LEU A 293 -10.75 33.37 23.93
CA LEU A 293 -11.48 33.53 25.19
C LEU A 293 -11.90 34.99 25.41
N ILE A 294 -10.99 35.93 25.14
CA ILE A 294 -11.28 37.37 25.23
C ILE A 294 -12.37 37.76 24.22
N LYS A 295 -12.20 37.38 22.94
CA LYS A 295 -13.15 37.67 21.86
C LYS A 295 -14.56 37.14 22.16
N LYS A 296 -14.67 35.94 22.72
CA LYS A 296 -15.94 35.30 23.09
C LYS A 296 -16.50 35.78 24.45
N LYS A 297 -15.82 36.69 25.16
CA LYS A 297 -16.18 37.17 26.51
C LYS A 297 -16.23 36.05 27.56
N LEU A 298 -15.37 35.05 27.41
CA LEU A 298 -15.24 33.88 28.31
C LEU A 298 -13.95 33.91 29.11
N PHE A 299 -13.18 35.00 29.03
CA PHE A 299 -11.93 35.15 29.74
C PHE A 299 -12.16 35.30 31.26
N ASN A 300 -12.09 34.20 32.00
CA ASN A 300 -12.24 34.15 33.45
C ASN A 300 -11.47 32.95 34.05
N GLN A 301 -11.47 32.85 35.39
CA GLN A 301 -10.73 31.80 36.10
C GLN A 301 -11.18 30.38 35.77
N GLU A 302 -12.46 30.15 35.54
CA GLU A 302 -13.00 28.81 35.23
C GLU A 302 -12.44 28.29 33.89
N TYR A 303 -12.52 29.12 32.85
CA TYR A 303 -12.01 28.78 31.52
C TYR A 303 -10.48 28.67 31.50
N LEU A 304 -9.77 29.55 32.19
CA LEU A 304 -8.30 29.48 32.26
C LEU A 304 -7.82 28.24 33.04
N LYS A 305 -8.51 27.84 34.12
CA LYS A 305 -8.22 26.59 34.83
C LYS A 305 -8.43 25.37 33.92
N ARG A 306 -9.55 25.35 33.17
CA ARG A 306 -9.83 24.29 32.20
C ARG A 306 -8.78 24.23 31.10
N LEU A 307 -8.44 25.37 30.50
CA LEU A 307 -7.42 25.44 29.45
C LEU A 307 -6.05 25.00 29.97
N ASN A 308 -5.68 25.38 31.20
CA ASN A 308 -4.44 24.94 31.84
C ASN A 308 -4.41 23.42 32.08
N GLN A 309 -5.55 22.83 32.44
CA GLN A 309 -5.66 21.37 32.56
C GLN A 309 -5.46 20.70 31.19
N GLU A 310 -6.08 21.20 30.13
CA GLU A 310 -5.88 20.65 28.78
C GLU A 310 -4.43 20.83 28.30
N ALA A 311 -3.81 21.99 28.57
CA ALA A 311 -2.40 22.23 28.29
C ALA A 311 -1.48 21.23 29.03
N LYS A 312 -1.82 20.86 30.27
CA LYS A 312 -1.11 19.81 31.02
C LYS A 312 -1.19 18.46 30.31
N GLU A 313 -2.37 18.05 29.86
CA GLU A 313 -2.53 16.77 29.14
C GLU A 313 -1.74 16.79 27.83
N LEU A 314 -1.87 17.87 27.03
CA LEU A 314 -1.14 18.03 25.78
C LEU A 314 0.37 18.01 25.99
N TRP A 315 0.86 18.71 27.02
CA TRP A 315 2.29 18.73 27.36
C TRP A 315 2.79 17.33 27.74
N GLY A 316 2.10 16.65 28.66
CA GLY A 316 2.51 15.33 29.13
C GLY A 316 2.56 14.29 28.02
N ILE A 317 1.57 14.30 27.12
CA ILE A 317 1.54 13.42 25.95
C ILE A 317 2.63 13.80 24.96
N SER A 318 2.88 15.10 24.77
CA SER A 318 3.92 15.55 23.85
C SER A 318 5.30 15.05 24.27
N GLU A 319 5.62 15.16 25.56
CA GLU A 319 6.89 14.68 26.11
C GLU A 319 6.99 13.14 26.05
N THR A 320 5.87 12.43 26.28
CA THR A 320 5.86 10.96 26.27
C THR A 320 6.03 10.38 24.87
N LEU A 321 5.38 10.99 23.87
CA LEU A 321 5.42 10.51 22.48
C LEU A 321 6.58 11.11 21.67
N GLY A 322 7.27 12.12 22.20
CA GLY A 322 8.29 12.87 21.44
C GLY A 322 7.70 13.65 20.26
N LEU A 323 6.41 14.00 20.33
CA LEU A 323 5.65 14.66 19.27
C LEU A 323 4.97 15.89 19.85
N ARG A 324 4.82 16.96 19.08
CA ARG A 324 4.21 18.19 19.62
C ARG A 324 2.71 18.21 19.34
N MET A 325 1.89 17.87 20.34
CA MET A 325 0.44 17.71 20.19
C MET A 325 -0.26 19.00 19.75
N THR A 326 0.20 20.17 20.18
CA THR A 326 -0.34 21.47 19.73
C THR A 326 -0.32 21.60 18.20
N SER A 327 0.69 21.04 17.53
CA SER A 327 0.76 21.00 16.06
C SER A 327 -0.42 20.26 15.44
N TYR A 328 -0.91 19.19 16.08
CA TYR A 328 -2.07 18.44 15.58
C TYR A 328 -3.32 19.30 15.62
N TYR A 329 -3.57 19.98 16.74
CA TYR A 329 -4.74 20.85 16.89
C TYR A 329 -4.66 22.08 15.97
N ASN A 330 -3.48 22.69 15.85
CA ASN A 330 -3.29 23.81 14.94
C ASN A 330 -3.50 23.39 13.48
N THR A 331 -2.95 22.25 13.07
CA THR A 331 -3.16 21.71 11.72
C THR A 331 -4.63 21.34 11.48
N MET A 332 -5.31 20.73 12.45
CA MET A 332 -6.73 20.41 12.34
C MET A 332 -7.59 21.68 12.22
N ALA A 333 -7.31 22.70 13.04
CA ALA A 333 -7.97 24.01 12.94
C ALA A 333 -7.77 24.62 11.54
N LYS A 334 -6.56 24.51 10.99
CA LYS A 334 -6.28 24.98 9.62
C LYS A 334 -7.02 24.19 8.55
N ILE A 335 -7.15 22.87 8.69
CA ILE A 335 -7.95 22.05 7.77
C ILE A 335 -9.41 22.51 7.80
N ILE A 336 -9.97 22.75 8.99
CA ILE A 336 -11.35 23.23 9.14
C ILE A 336 -11.54 24.62 8.54
N GLU A 337 -10.59 25.55 8.76
CA GLU A 337 -10.57 26.86 8.10
C GLU A 337 -10.59 26.71 6.57
N ILE A 338 -9.75 25.84 6.00
CA ILE A 338 -9.72 25.58 4.56
C ILE A 338 -11.07 25.03 4.06
N VAL A 339 -11.71 24.14 4.81
CA VAL A 339 -13.01 23.54 4.46
C VAL A 339 -14.09 24.63 4.40
N TRP A 340 -14.11 25.55 5.36
CA TRP A 340 -15.04 26.68 5.37
C TRP A 340 -14.78 27.64 4.20
N ASP A 341 -13.54 28.07 4.02
CA ASP A 341 -13.23 29.20 3.13
C ASP A 341 -13.09 28.78 1.67
N LYS A 342 -12.28 27.75 1.41
CA LYS A 342 -11.94 27.30 0.05
C LYS A 342 -12.73 26.05 -0.38
N GLY A 343 -13.01 25.18 0.58
CA GLY A 343 -13.85 24.00 0.38
C GLY A 343 -15.32 24.34 0.14
N ASP A 344 -15.74 25.57 0.46
CA ASP A 344 -17.14 26.06 0.36
C ASP A 344 -18.14 25.04 0.93
N SER A 345 -17.79 24.51 2.11
CA SER A 345 -18.54 23.48 2.79
C SER A 345 -18.82 23.87 4.23
N LEU A 346 -20.05 23.59 4.65
CA LEU A 346 -20.39 23.56 6.06
C LEU A 346 -19.59 22.46 6.77
N VAL A 347 -19.17 22.75 8.00
CA VAL A 347 -18.59 21.78 8.93
C VAL A 347 -19.59 21.49 10.04
N GLY A 348 -19.77 20.21 10.36
CA GLY A 348 -20.61 19.77 11.47
C GLY A 348 -20.26 20.45 12.78
N VAL A 349 -21.26 20.62 13.65
CA VAL A 349 -21.12 21.37 14.91
C VAL A 349 -20.03 20.76 15.82
N ALA A 350 -20.02 19.44 15.94
CA ALA A 350 -18.96 18.67 16.56
C ALA A 350 -19.16 17.17 16.27
N ARG A 351 -18.10 16.36 16.34
CA ARG A 351 -18.18 14.89 16.24
C ARG A 351 -17.23 14.23 17.24
N GLY A 352 -17.67 13.09 17.78
CA GLY A 352 -16.87 12.26 18.66
C GLY A 352 -16.47 12.94 19.98
N SER A 353 -15.28 12.62 20.46
CA SER A 353 -14.81 13.06 21.78
C SER A 353 -14.21 14.46 21.79
N ALA A 354 -13.85 15.01 20.61
CA ALA A 354 -13.20 16.32 20.45
C ALA A 354 -14.03 17.47 21.05
N THR A 355 -15.36 17.34 21.09
CA THR A 355 -16.27 18.29 21.73
C THR A 355 -15.98 18.49 23.21
N GLY A 356 -15.34 17.51 23.87
CA GLY A 356 -14.98 17.58 25.28
C GLY A 356 -13.77 18.48 25.57
N PHE A 357 -13.02 18.96 24.58
CA PHE A 357 -11.85 19.83 24.79
C PHE A 357 -12.21 21.29 24.50
N LEU A 358 -11.95 22.18 25.47
CA LEU A 358 -12.16 23.62 25.36
C LEU A 358 -11.30 24.20 24.26
N SER A 359 -10.06 23.74 24.13
CA SER A 359 -9.17 24.17 23.05
C SER A 359 -9.73 23.88 21.65
N CYS A 360 -10.47 22.78 21.44
CA CYS A 360 -11.17 22.53 20.18
C CYS A 360 -12.24 23.61 19.89
N TYR A 361 -12.96 24.09 20.91
CA TYR A 361 -13.92 25.18 20.76
C TYR A 361 -13.25 26.53 20.49
N LEU A 362 -12.11 26.80 21.14
CA LEU A 362 -11.37 28.06 21.00
C LEU A 362 -10.61 28.14 19.67
N LEU A 363 -10.14 27.01 19.15
CA LEU A 363 -9.53 26.90 17.82
C LEU A 363 -10.58 26.79 16.70
N GLU A 364 -11.87 26.87 17.03
CA GLU A 364 -12.99 26.77 16.08
C GLU A 364 -13.05 25.42 15.33
N ILE A 365 -12.44 24.37 15.91
CA ILE A 365 -12.57 22.97 15.46
C ILE A 365 -13.98 22.45 15.75
N THR A 366 -14.52 22.81 16.90
CA THR A 366 -15.90 22.50 17.30
C THR A 366 -16.64 23.79 17.64
N GLN A 367 -17.96 23.76 17.57
CA GLN A 367 -18.81 24.94 17.78
C GLN A 367 -19.54 24.92 19.13
N LEU A 368 -19.30 23.90 19.98
CA LEU A 368 -19.93 23.76 21.29
C LEU A 368 -18.95 24.05 22.42
N ASP A 369 -19.36 24.87 23.37
CA ASP A 369 -18.60 25.17 24.59
C ASP A 369 -18.69 24.01 25.59
N PRO A 370 -17.60 23.25 25.84
CA PRO A 370 -17.64 22.10 26.74
C PRO A 370 -17.87 22.46 28.19
N ILE A 371 -17.52 23.67 28.64
CA ILE A 371 -17.72 24.08 30.03
C ILE A 371 -19.20 24.30 30.28
N LYS A 372 -19.87 25.03 29.39
CA LYS A 372 -21.32 25.27 29.44
C LYS A 372 -22.13 23.97 29.54
N TRP A 373 -21.69 22.94 28.82
CA TRP A 373 -22.37 21.64 28.76
C TRP A 373 -21.78 20.59 29.71
N ASN A 374 -20.86 20.98 30.59
CA ASN A 374 -20.18 20.11 31.55
C ASN A 374 -19.57 18.84 30.92
N LEU A 375 -18.96 18.99 29.75
CA LEU A 375 -18.34 17.87 29.03
C LEU A 375 -16.94 17.57 29.59
N PRO A 376 -16.62 16.29 29.83
CA PRO A 376 -15.34 15.90 30.42
C PRO A 376 -14.19 15.96 29.41
N HIS A 377 -13.13 16.73 29.71
CA HIS A 377 -11.92 16.78 28.85
C HIS A 377 -11.23 15.41 28.76
N TRP A 378 -11.10 14.70 29.88
CA TRP A 378 -10.42 13.41 29.96
C TRP A 378 -11.02 12.32 29.06
N ARG A 379 -12.26 12.50 28.57
CA ARG A 379 -12.88 11.60 27.60
C ARG A 379 -12.28 11.75 26.20
N HIS A 380 -11.76 12.92 25.87
CA HIS A 380 -11.02 13.14 24.62
C HIS A 380 -9.59 12.65 24.74
N LEU A 381 -8.87 13.14 25.75
CA LEU A 381 -7.44 12.91 25.87
C LEU A 381 -6.97 13.02 27.33
N THR A 382 -6.04 12.16 27.74
CA THR A 382 -5.38 12.21 29.04
C THR A 382 -3.95 11.67 28.98
N ALA A 383 -3.01 12.32 29.66
CA ALA A 383 -1.61 11.94 29.74
C ALA A 383 -1.37 10.63 30.50
N THR A 384 -2.35 10.14 31.28
CA THR A 384 -2.26 8.79 31.87
C THR A 384 -2.36 7.69 30.82
N ARG A 385 -2.90 8.00 29.63
CA ARG A 385 -3.01 7.12 28.48
C ARG A 385 -2.52 7.88 27.23
N PRO A 386 -1.19 7.99 27.03
CA PRO A 386 -0.60 8.79 25.97
C PRO A 386 -0.85 8.13 24.61
N GLU A 387 -1.93 8.54 23.98
CA GLU A 387 -2.33 8.13 22.63
C GLU A 387 -2.48 9.37 21.76
N LEU A 388 -2.42 9.18 20.43
CA LEU A 388 -2.70 10.26 19.50
C LEU A 388 -4.21 10.59 19.53
N PRO A 389 -4.59 11.88 19.57
CA PRO A 389 -5.99 12.26 19.47
C PRO A 389 -6.55 11.92 18.09
N ASP A 390 -7.85 11.63 18.05
CA ASP A 390 -8.60 11.42 16.82
C ASP A 390 -9.78 12.41 16.77
N ILE A 391 -9.63 13.45 15.96
CA ILE A 391 -10.65 14.48 15.71
C ILE A 391 -11.32 14.17 14.38
N ASP A 392 -12.50 13.58 14.50
CA ASP A 392 -13.46 13.44 13.43
C ASP A 392 -14.23 14.75 13.22
N PHE A 393 -14.55 15.09 11.97
CA PHE A 393 -15.49 16.15 11.63
C PHE A 393 -16.34 15.77 10.41
N ASP A 394 -17.53 16.35 10.31
CA ASP A 394 -18.46 16.11 9.22
C ASP A 394 -18.44 17.28 8.22
N THR A 395 -18.56 16.97 6.94
CA THR A 395 -18.65 17.96 5.85
C THR A 395 -19.77 17.61 4.88
N GLN A 396 -20.09 18.53 3.97
CA GLN A 396 -21.09 18.26 2.93
C GLN A 396 -20.53 17.25 1.92
N ALA A 397 -21.23 16.12 1.75
CA ALA A 397 -20.80 15.04 0.85
C ALA A 397 -20.54 15.52 -0.60
N LEU A 398 -21.37 16.43 -1.11
CA LEU A 398 -21.25 16.98 -2.47
C LEU A 398 -20.00 17.86 -2.66
N ARG A 399 -19.41 18.38 -1.58
CA ARG A 399 -18.21 19.24 -1.60
C ARG A 399 -16.91 18.46 -1.41
N ARG A 400 -16.97 17.14 -1.25
CA ARG A 400 -15.81 16.30 -0.93
C ARG A 400 -14.62 16.54 -1.87
N THR A 401 -14.84 16.56 -3.18
CA THR A 401 -13.77 16.78 -4.16
C THR A 401 -13.12 18.15 -4.00
N GLN A 402 -13.92 19.21 -3.92
CA GLN A 402 -13.46 20.59 -3.73
C GLN A 402 -12.68 20.76 -2.42
N ILE A 403 -13.15 20.14 -1.33
CA ILE A 403 -12.44 20.14 -0.04
C ILE A 403 -11.07 19.48 -0.18
N LEU A 404 -11.00 18.30 -0.82
CA LEU A 404 -9.75 17.58 -0.98
C LEU A 404 -8.75 18.37 -1.84
N GLU A 405 -9.21 18.99 -2.92
CA GLU A 405 -8.40 19.89 -3.76
C GLU A 405 -7.88 21.08 -2.95
N ALA A 406 -8.75 21.76 -2.18
CA ALA A 406 -8.34 22.90 -1.37
C ALA A 406 -7.32 22.53 -0.26
N VAL A 407 -7.44 21.35 0.33
CA VAL A 407 -6.48 20.83 1.32
C VAL A 407 -5.17 20.46 0.63
N LYS A 408 -5.21 19.84 -0.55
CA LYS A 408 -4.03 19.53 -1.38
C LYS A 408 -3.28 20.78 -1.83
N ASP A 409 -3.99 21.83 -2.23
CA ASP A 409 -3.38 23.12 -2.61
C ASP A 409 -2.58 23.74 -1.46
N PHE A 410 -3.01 23.53 -0.21
CA PHE A 410 -2.34 24.07 0.96
C PHE A 410 -1.18 23.19 1.46
N PHE A 411 -1.41 21.89 1.61
CA PHE A 411 -0.41 20.97 2.18
C PHE A 411 0.53 20.37 1.13
N GLY A 412 0.21 20.51 -0.16
CA GLY A 412 0.90 19.89 -1.28
C GLY A 412 0.24 18.59 -1.73
N GLU A 413 0.13 18.42 -3.05
CA GLU A 413 -0.55 17.27 -3.69
C GLU A 413 -0.07 15.90 -3.18
N GLN A 414 1.24 15.77 -2.92
CA GLN A 414 1.88 14.53 -2.48
C GLN A 414 1.73 14.24 -0.99
N ASN A 415 1.26 15.21 -0.20
CA ASN A 415 1.14 15.11 1.26
C ASN A 415 -0.29 14.79 1.72
N VAL A 416 -1.24 14.71 0.80
CA VAL A 416 -2.67 14.48 1.10
C VAL A 416 -3.18 13.31 0.26
N LEU A 417 -3.44 12.18 0.92
CA LEU A 417 -3.87 10.95 0.28
C LEU A 417 -5.12 10.40 0.97
N ASN A 418 -5.97 9.73 0.20
CA ASN A 418 -7.06 8.94 0.77
C ASN A 418 -6.50 7.62 1.34
N ILE A 419 -7.05 7.19 2.46
CA ILE A 419 -6.79 5.85 3.00
C ILE A 419 -7.68 4.87 2.22
N CYS A 420 -7.08 3.82 1.64
CA CYS A 420 -7.83 2.80 0.92
C CYS A 420 -8.61 1.90 1.89
N THR A 421 -9.77 1.43 1.43
CA THR A 421 -10.58 0.43 2.13
C THR A 421 -10.66 -0.83 1.29
N PHE A 422 -10.31 -1.98 1.86
CA PHE A 422 -10.40 -3.26 1.17
C PHE A 422 -11.77 -3.90 1.44
N GLY A 423 -12.54 -4.10 0.39
CA GLY A 423 -13.74 -4.93 0.45
C GLY A 423 -13.35 -6.39 0.63
N THR A 424 -14.06 -7.09 1.52
CA THR A 424 -13.93 -8.55 1.68
C THR A 424 -15.26 -9.21 1.34
N GLU A 425 -15.21 -10.42 0.82
CA GLU A 425 -16.40 -11.22 0.58
C GLU A 425 -16.96 -11.69 1.92
N GLY A 426 -18.14 -11.19 2.29
CA GLY A 426 -18.88 -11.68 3.45
C GLY A 426 -19.58 -13.01 3.15
N PRO A 427 -20.19 -13.65 4.15
CA PRO A 427 -20.85 -14.97 3.98
C PRO A 427 -21.85 -15.03 2.82
N LYS A 428 -22.73 -14.01 2.70
CA LYS A 428 -23.72 -13.95 1.62
C LYS A 428 -23.09 -13.75 0.26
N SER A 429 -22.15 -12.81 0.15
CA SER A 429 -21.54 -12.49 -1.13
C SER A 429 -20.61 -13.62 -1.60
N ALA A 430 -19.93 -14.33 -0.69
CA ALA A 430 -19.16 -15.54 -0.99
C ALA A 430 -20.03 -16.64 -1.63
N ILE A 431 -21.24 -16.92 -1.09
CA ILE A 431 -22.18 -17.88 -1.70
C ILE A 431 -22.56 -17.44 -3.11
N LEU A 432 -22.92 -16.17 -3.30
CA LEU A 432 -23.31 -15.66 -4.63
C LEU A 432 -22.14 -15.73 -5.62
N THR A 433 -20.92 -15.44 -5.16
CA THR A 433 -19.69 -15.56 -5.96
C THR A 433 -19.43 -17.00 -6.36
N ALA A 434 -19.57 -17.96 -5.43
CA ALA A 434 -19.46 -19.38 -5.74
C ALA A 434 -20.54 -19.84 -6.74
N CYS A 435 -21.80 -19.42 -6.55
CA CYS A 435 -22.90 -19.77 -7.47
C CYS A 435 -22.62 -19.28 -8.89
N ARG A 436 -22.19 -18.02 -9.06
CA ARG A 436 -21.81 -17.49 -10.38
C ARG A 436 -20.66 -18.29 -11.01
N GLY A 437 -19.63 -18.60 -10.22
CA GLY A 437 -18.46 -19.33 -10.69
C GLY A 437 -18.74 -20.78 -11.12
N LEU A 438 -19.76 -21.39 -10.50
CA LEU A 438 -20.24 -22.74 -10.77
C LEU A 438 -21.43 -22.78 -11.73
N GLU A 439 -21.80 -21.65 -12.32
CA GLU A 439 -22.96 -21.51 -13.22
C GLU A 439 -24.30 -21.96 -12.59
N ILE A 440 -24.43 -21.82 -11.27
CA ILE A 440 -25.67 -22.05 -10.53
C ILE A 440 -26.59 -20.84 -10.72
N ASP A 441 -27.87 -21.12 -10.94
CA ASP A 441 -28.91 -20.10 -11.13
C ASP A 441 -28.96 -19.08 -9.97
N SER A 442 -29.18 -17.81 -10.31
CA SER A 442 -29.17 -16.71 -9.36
C SER A 442 -30.26 -16.83 -8.29
N ASP A 443 -31.42 -17.41 -8.61
CA ASP A 443 -32.52 -17.56 -7.66
C ASP A 443 -32.15 -18.60 -6.58
N ILE A 444 -31.44 -19.66 -6.96
CA ILE A 444 -30.89 -20.63 -6.02
C ILE A 444 -29.86 -19.94 -5.12
N GLY A 445 -28.95 -19.15 -5.70
CA GLY A 445 -27.97 -18.38 -4.94
C GLY A 445 -28.61 -17.47 -3.91
N LEU A 446 -29.63 -16.70 -4.30
CA LEU A 446 -30.38 -15.81 -3.41
C LEU A 446 -31.09 -16.58 -2.30
N TYR A 447 -31.73 -17.70 -2.63
CA TYR A 447 -32.38 -18.58 -1.65
C TYR A 447 -31.38 -19.08 -0.59
N LEU A 448 -30.20 -19.53 -1.02
CA LEU A 448 -29.13 -19.97 -0.10
C LEU A 448 -28.65 -18.84 0.80
N THR A 449 -28.46 -17.62 0.28
CA THR A 449 -28.07 -16.48 1.13
C THR A 449 -29.13 -16.12 2.18
N GLY A 450 -30.41 -16.39 1.90
CA GLY A 450 -31.51 -16.19 2.83
C GLY A 450 -31.49 -17.15 4.03
N MET A 451 -30.78 -18.27 3.92
CA MET A 451 -30.63 -19.23 5.02
C MET A 451 -29.60 -18.81 6.06
N ILE A 452 -28.75 -17.83 5.75
CA ILE A 452 -27.70 -17.41 6.68
C ILE A 452 -28.32 -16.55 7.80
N PRO A 453 -28.22 -16.97 9.08
CA PRO A 453 -28.74 -16.19 10.19
C PRO A 453 -28.11 -14.80 10.29
N GLN A 454 -28.91 -13.84 10.75
CA GLN A 454 -28.45 -12.48 11.07
C GLN A 454 -28.85 -12.11 12.49
N GLU A 455 -27.90 -11.54 13.23
CA GLU A 455 -28.11 -11.04 14.58
C GLU A 455 -27.51 -9.64 14.72
N ARG A 456 -28.34 -8.65 15.08
CA ARG A 456 -27.92 -7.24 15.29
C ARG A 456 -27.13 -6.63 14.12
N GLY A 457 -27.49 -7.00 12.89
CA GLY A 457 -26.81 -6.54 11.67
C GLY A 457 -25.54 -7.32 11.30
N PHE A 458 -25.14 -8.31 12.10
CA PHE A 458 -24.03 -9.21 11.79
C PHE A 458 -24.55 -10.50 11.14
N THR A 459 -23.90 -10.91 10.06
CA THR A 459 -24.20 -12.17 9.38
C THR A 459 -23.28 -13.26 9.92
N TRP A 460 -23.84 -14.44 10.21
CA TRP A 460 -23.08 -15.57 10.72
C TRP A 460 -22.04 -16.06 9.69
N PRO A 461 -20.86 -16.54 10.13
CA PRO A 461 -19.86 -17.10 9.24
C PRO A 461 -20.37 -18.41 8.60
N LEU A 462 -19.83 -18.72 7.40
CA LEU A 462 -19.99 -20.03 6.78
C LEU A 462 -19.09 -21.01 7.56
N GLN A 463 -19.67 -22.01 8.21
CA GLN A 463 -18.93 -23.07 8.92
C GLN A 463 -18.74 -24.30 8.05
#